data_AF-A0A9D6VZ61-F1
#
_entry.id   AF-A0A9D6VZ61-F1
#
_cell.length_a   1.000
_cell.length_b   1.000
_cell.length_c   1.000
_cell.angle_alpha   90.00
_cell.angle_beta   90.00
_cell.angle_gamma   90.00
#
_symmetry.space_group_name_H-M   'P 1'
#
loop_
_entity.id
_entity.type
_entity.pdbx_description
1 polymer ?
#
loop_
_entity_poly.entity_id
_entity_poly.type
_entity_poly.pdbx_seq_one_letter_code
_entity_poly.pdbx_strand_id
1 'polypeptide(L)'
;MPNTSRCGILGAAVWLAAGLIPACGDSGGGSDAADVEVAPEVEGGADADADADGDEDVAGDTDVEPEIEGGADADDDGGADADDGGTDADADDGGGTDADDGGPTGLPVGSPCTFGDECLDGAAPGECVRALIGLTFPDGYCTALGCTDDADCPGGSSDAACVPAIGFRWCADRCDTAVPDCRTGYVCVDPDSIGPVPSLCLPVCRDDGDCPTGQTCDTTASPPICRETAAAANGAACAGSAECAVGSSCVPENSSFVGVWPASGPPGGICIQECLTDSECTNGGSCVVVCADQNSTPGADDCDDDGTAGPDPGASGICLEACDLTDPAACARTGYACRAIGENLSGPRDVCTVDCAEGGCTIPGWECDPSAGFGSLEYGAGRCQPPFEAADLGQACSFTSGCTGGTCLAEAYLGAPGGTCIEECLGGLGSSDPCPTGSYCLARGGEIGSCVPGCTPGGTDCRDGWACERVVIVDVCMPACTSNDQCDNRCCRADGSGTCNPAGTDCM
;
A
#
# COMPACT_ATOMS: atom_id res chain seq x y z
N MET A 1 -53.71 16.25 29.54
CA MET A 1 -53.03 17.48 30.02
C MET A 1 -51.90 17.03 30.94
N PRO A 2 -50.68 17.51 30.71
CA PRO A 2 -49.67 16.67 30.05
C PRO A 2 -48.67 16.03 31.02
N ASN A 3 -48.26 14.80 30.69
CA ASN A 3 -47.09 14.12 31.23
C ASN A 3 -45.85 14.60 30.47
N THR A 4 -44.83 15.01 31.23
CA THR A 4 -43.48 15.32 30.77
C THR A 4 -42.72 14.05 30.44
N SER A 5 -42.43 13.81 29.16
CA SER A 5 -41.44 12.82 28.71
C SER A 5 -40.08 13.49 28.60
N ARG A 6 -39.09 12.94 29.32
CA ARG A 6 -37.67 13.27 29.18
C ARG A 6 -37.11 12.54 27.96
N CYS A 7 -36.53 13.28 27.01
CA CYS A 7 -35.63 12.72 26.01
C CYS A 7 -34.26 12.52 26.68
N GLY A 8 -33.83 11.26 26.80
CA GLY A 8 -32.42 10.92 26.97
C GLY A 8 -31.79 10.81 25.59
N ILE A 9 -30.71 11.54 25.37
CA ILE A 9 -29.86 11.48 24.19
C ILE A 9 -29.11 10.15 24.27
N LEU A 10 -29.38 9.25 23.33
CA LEU A 10 -28.60 8.04 23.07
C LEU A 10 -27.70 8.33 21.87
N GLY A 11 -26.41 8.10 22.07
CA GLY A 11 -25.34 8.35 21.12
C GLY A 11 -25.44 7.53 19.83
N ALA A 12 -24.81 8.06 18.80
CA ALA A 12 -24.83 7.60 17.43
C ALA A 12 -24.38 6.13 17.31
N ALA A 13 -25.20 5.36 16.60
CA ALA A 13 -24.89 4.02 16.14
C ALA A 13 -24.29 4.10 14.73
N VAL A 14 -23.21 3.35 14.52
CA VAL A 14 -22.56 3.04 13.24
C VAL A 14 -23.56 2.41 12.27
N TRP A 15 -23.66 2.94 11.05
CA TRP A 15 -24.46 2.34 9.97
C TRP A 15 -23.55 1.71 8.92
N LEU A 16 -23.59 0.38 8.84
CA LEU A 16 -23.24 -0.41 7.65
C LEU A 16 -24.50 -0.54 6.79
N ALA A 17 -24.49 -0.04 5.56
CA ALA A 17 -25.55 -0.26 4.58
C ALA A 17 -25.02 -1.12 3.42
N ALA A 18 -25.23 -2.43 3.54
CA ALA A 18 -25.17 -3.35 2.42
C ALA A 18 -26.45 -3.18 1.57
N GLY A 19 -26.27 -2.96 0.27
CA GLY A 19 -27.36 -2.84 -0.70
C GLY A 19 -28.06 -4.17 -0.95
N LEU A 20 -29.30 -4.28 -0.48
CA LEU A 20 -30.31 -5.21 -1.00
C LEU A 20 -31.65 -4.46 -1.06
N ILE A 21 -32.04 -4.00 -2.24
CA ILE A 21 -33.39 -3.46 -2.49
C ILE A 21 -34.26 -4.59 -3.04
N PRO A 22 -35.34 -5.00 -2.35
CA PRO A 22 -36.39 -5.80 -2.97
C PRO A 22 -37.29 -4.87 -3.82
N ALA A 23 -37.61 -5.36 -5.02
CA ALA A 23 -38.57 -4.75 -5.92
C ALA A 23 -39.95 -4.59 -5.25
N CYS A 24 -40.45 -3.36 -5.20
CA CYS A 24 -41.88 -3.07 -5.09
C CYS A 24 -42.26 -2.15 -6.25
N GLY A 25 -43.09 -2.68 -7.15
CA GLY A 25 -43.74 -1.88 -8.17
C GLY A 25 -44.79 -0.97 -7.55
N ASP A 26 -44.98 0.20 -8.16
CA ASP A 26 -46.27 0.87 -8.10
C ASP A 26 -46.60 1.50 -9.46
N SER A 27 -47.89 1.57 -9.70
CA SER A 27 -48.55 1.65 -10.98
C SER A 27 -49.10 3.05 -11.20
N GLY A 28 -48.80 3.63 -12.37
CA GLY A 28 -49.76 4.48 -13.09
C GLY A 28 -49.70 6.00 -12.85
N GLY A 29 -49.65 6.72 -13.96
CA GLY A 29 -50.57 7.85 -14.16
C GLY A 29 -49.97 9.13 -14.75
N GLY A 30 -50.34 9.40 -16.01
CA GLY A 30 -50.52 10.76 -16.56
C GLY A 30 -49.24 11.43 -17.08
N SER A 31 -49.05 11.46 -18.40
CA SER A 31 -49.43 12.59 -19.29
C SER A 31 -48.50 13.80 -19.17
N ASP A 32 -47.57 13.96 -20.12
CA ASP A 32 -47.79 14.85 -21.26
C ASP A 32 -46.67 14.69 -22.30
N ALA A 33 -47.10 14.52 -23.55
CA ALA A 33 -46.26 14.43 -24.73
C ALA A 33 -45.93 15.84 -25.21
N ALA A 34 -44.65 16.06 -25.56
CA ALA A 34 -44.25 17.10 -26.51
C ALA A 34 -43.46 16.42 -27.63
N ASP A 35 -44.03 16.53 -28.82
CA ASP A 35 -43.54 16.05 -30.10
C ASP A 35 -42.16 16.63 -30.47
N VAL A 36 -41.25 15.78 -30.93
CA VAL A 36 -40.27 16.16 -31.95
C VAL A 36 -40.24 15.06 -33.01
N GLU A 37 -40.89 15.37 -34.14
CA GLU A 37 -40.84 14.60 -35.37
C GLU A 37 -39.46 14.73 -36.02
N VAL A 38 -38.81 13.60 -36.30
CA VAL A 38 -37.83 13.49 -37.41
C VAL A 38 -38.17 12.26 -38.22
N ALA A 39 -38.44 12.49 -39.50
CA ALA A 39 -38.88 11.51 -40.49
C ALA A 39 -37.79 10.47 -40.85
N PRO A 40 -38.19 9.25 -41.25
CA PRO A 40 -37.31 8.26 -41.88
C PRO A 40 -37.47 8.28 -43.40
N GLU A 41 -36.39 8.00 -44.14
CA GLU A 41 -36.30 7.60 -45.57
C GLU A 41 -34.79 7.72 -45.96
N VAL A 42 -34.09 6.87 -46.72
CA VAL A 42 -34.38 5.87 -47.76
C VAL A 42 -33.22 4.86 -47.85
N GLU A 43 -33.58 3.69 -48.36
CA GLU A 43 -32.84 2.52 -48.84
C GLU A 43 -31.64 2.76 -49.80
N GLY A 44 -30.78 1.74 -49.91
CA GLY A 44 -30.34 1.22 -51.20
C GLY A 44 -28.88 1.42 -51.59
N GLY A 45 -28.14 0.31 -51.72
CA GLY A 45 -26.84 0.28 -52.40
C GLY A 45 -26.16 -1.08 -52.29
N ALA A 46 -26.36 -1.91 -53.31
CA ALA A 46 -25.82 -3.26 -53.47
C ALA A 46 -24.49 -3.30 -54.26
N ASP A 47 -23.82 -4.45 -54.12
CA ASP A 47 -22.89 -5.13 -55.04
C ASP A 47 -21.45 -4.60 -55.23
N ALA A 48 -20.47 -5.43 -54.84
CA ALA A 48 -19.46 -5.96 -55.76
C ALA A 48 -18.67 -7.12 -55.12
N ASP A 49 -18.72 -8.26 -55.81
CA ASP A 49 -17.97 -9.50 -55.60
C ASP A 49 -16.45 -9.33 -55.82
N ALA A 50 -15.65 -10.11 -55.11
CA ALA A 50 -14.38 -10.64 -55.61
C ALA A 50 -13.94 -11.85 -54.77
N ASP A 51 -14.23 -13.03 -55.31
CA ASP A 51 -13.62 -14.31 -54.96
C ASP A 51 -12.10 -14.28 -55.20
N ALA A 52 -11.34 -14.92 -54.31
CA ALA A 52 -10.01 -15.45 -54.64
C ALA A 52 -9.71 -16.66 -53.73
N ASP A 53 -10.18 -17.81 -54.18
CA ASP A 53 -9.69 -19.13 -53.77
C ASP A 53 -8.21 -19.29 -54.17
N GLY A 54 -7.42 -19.87 -53.27
CA GLY A 54 -6.00 -20.15 -53.47
C GLY A 54 -5.58 -21.38 -52.67
N ASP A 55 -6.13 -22.53 -53.05
CA ASP A 55 -5.62 -23.85 -52.70
C ASP A 55 -4.27 -24.09 -53.39
N GLU A 56 -3.21 -24.33 -52.63
CA GLU A 56 -2.06 -25.11 -53.10
C GLU A 56 -1.76 -26.25 -52.12
N ASP A 57 -2.22 -27.43 -52.51
CA ASP A 57 -1.73 -28.73 -52.08
C ASP A 57 -0.23 -28.86 -52.34
N VAL A 58 0.56 -29.09 -51.29
CA VAL A 58 1.85 -29.78 -51.42
C VAL A 58 1.90 -30.93 -50.44
N ALA A 59 1.58 -32.11 -50.97
CA ALA A 59 1.95 -33.39 -50.41
C ALA A 59 3.49 -33.56 -50.45
N GLY A 60 4.06 -34.11 -49.39
CA GLY A 60 5.48 -34.40 -49.30
C GLY A 60 5.85 -35.13 -48.02
N ASP A 61 5.37 -36.37 -47.88
CA ASP A 61 5.91 -37.38 -46.97
C ASP A 61 7.45 -37.42 -47.02
N THR A 62 8.09 -37.48 -45.86
CA THR A 62 9.19 -38.43 -45.64
C THR A 62 9.43 -38.60 -44.14
N ASP A 63 9.06 -39.77 -43.67
CA ASP A 63 9.44 -40.34 -42.39
C ASP A 63 10.96 -40.36 -42.21
N VAL A 64 11.43 -39.79 -41.10
CA VAL A 64 12.76 -40.11 -40.55
C VAL A 64 12.62 -40.24 -39.04
N GLU A 65 12.25 -41.44 -38.60
CA GLU A 65 12.60 -41.95 -37.27
C GLU A 65 14.09 -42.33 -37.29
N PRO A 66 14.90 -41.90 -36.32
CA PRO A 66 16.09 -42.64 -35.96
C PRO A 66 15.78 -43.57 -34.78
N GLU A 67 15.71 -44.86 -35.10
CA GLU A 67 15.87 -45.96 -34.15
C GLU A 67 17.19 -45.75 -33.36
N ILE A 68 17.07 -45.60 -32.03
CA ILE A 68 18.18 -45.85 -31.10
C ILE A 68 17.78 -47.06 -30.27
N GLU A 69 18.13 -48.24 -30.77
CA GLU A 69 18.28 -49.44 -29.94
C GLU A 69 19.78 -49.65 -29.65
N GLY A 70 20.08 -49.93 -28.38
CA GLY A 70 21.24 -50.74 -28.01
C GLY A 70 22.18 -50.11 -26.99
N GLY A 71 22.06 -50.55 -25.73
CA GLY A 71 23.09 -50.31 -24.72
C GLY A 71 22.61 -50.57 -23.30
N ALA A 72 22.29 -51.83 -22.99
CA ALA A 72 22.21 -52.29 -21.60
C ALA A 72 23.62 -52.31 -21.01
N ASP A 73 23.80 -51.71 -19.83
CA ASP A 73 24.73 -52.17 -18.81
C ASP A 73 24.03 -52.01 -17.45
N ALA A 74 23.86 -53.16 -16.80
CA ALA A 74 23.50 -53.29 -15.40
C ALA A 74 24.78 -53.38 -14.57
N ASP A 75 24.59 -53.31 -13.24
CA ASP A 75 25.59 -53.37 -12.16
C ASP A 75 26.12 -51.96 -11.83
N ASP A 76 26.19 -51.46 -10.60
CA ASP A 76 26.31 -52.12 -9.30
C ASP A 76 26.11 -51.05 -8.19
N ASP A 77 25.62 -51.48 -7.02
CA ASP A 77 25.75 -50.88 -5.68
C ASP A 77 25.33 -49.40 -5.44
N GLY A 78 24.38 -49.07 -4.55
CA GLY A 78 24.23 -49.62 -3.20
C GLY A 78 25.08 -48.84 -2.19
N GLY A 79 24.69 -47.60 -1.86
CA GLY A 79 25.34 -46.81 -0.83
C GLY A 79 24.43 -45.72 -0.29
N ALA A 80 23.83 -45.97 0.87
CA ALA A 80 23.23 -44.94 1.70
C ALA A 80 24.37 -44.27 2.49
N ASP A 81 24.62 -42.99 2.24
CA ASP A 81 25.40 -42.16 3.15
C ASP A 81 24.44 -41.25 3.91
N ALA A 82 24.26 -41.62 5.18
CA ALA A 82 23.81 -40.75 6.23
C ALA A 82 25.04 -40.04 6.81
N ASP A 83 24.82 -38.79 7.20
CA ASP A 83 25.62 -37.96 8.11
C ASP A 83 27.02 -37.51 7.65
N ASP A 84 27.14 -36.22 7.32
CA ASP A 84 27.97 -35.29 8.10
C ASP A 84 27.77 -33.81 7.70
N GLY A 85 27.26 -33.03 8.65
CA GLY A 85 27.37 -31.58 8.61
C GLY A 85 28.84 -31.19 8.67
N GLY A 86 29.41 -30.85 7.52
CA GLY A 86 30.68 -30.18 7.38
C GLY A 86 30.44 -28.68 7.20
N THR A 87 30.58 -27.93 8.29
CA THR A 87 30.92 -26.50 8.21
C THR A 87 32.37 -26.43 7.76
N ASP A 88 32.55 -26.10 6.50
CA ASP A 88 33.80 -25.71 5.87
C ASP A 88 34.26 -24.35 6.43
N ALA A 89 34.84 -24.43 7.63
CA ALA A 89 35.69 -23.43 8.22
C ALA A 89 37.05 -23.42 7.50
N ASP A 90 37.09 -22.93 6.26
CA ASP A 90 38.34 -22.56 5.61
C ASP A 90 38.66 -21.09 5.88
N ALA A 91 39.59 -20.94 6.82
CA ALA A 91 40.29 -19.74 7.22
C ALA A 91 40.84 -18.92 6.04
N ASP A 92 40.35 -17.68 5.90
CA ASP A 92 41.12 -16.45 5.61
C ASP A 92 40.18 -15.30 5.14
N ASP A 93 39.06 -15.07 5.84
CA ASP A 93 38.31 -13.83 5.71
C ASP A 93 38.84 -12.78 6.70
N GLY A 94 39.37 -11.69 6.14
CA GLY A 94 40.01 -10.63 6.90
C GLY A 94 39.01 -9.79 7.68
N GLY A 95 38.57 -10.24 8.84
CA GLY A 95 38.34 -9.41 10.03
C GLY A 95 37.39 -8.21 9.94
N GLY A 96 36.36 -8.27 9.10
CA GLY A 96 35.12 -7.56 9.38
C GLY A 96 34.28 -8.45 10.28
N THR A 97 33.87 -7.98 11.45
CA THR A 97 32.74 -8.62 12.14
C THR A 97 31.52 -8.34 11.29
N ASP A 98 31.20 -9.24 10.36
CA ASP A 98 29.86 -9.32 9.81
C ASP A 98 28.97 -9.53 11.04
N ALA A 99 28.14 -8.54 11.33
CA ALA A 99 27.15 -8.68 12.38
C ALA A 99 26.36 -9.93 11.99
N ASP A 100 26.29 -10.93 12.86
CA ASP A 100 25.42 -12.08 12.66
C ASP A 100 24.05 -11.54 12.21
N ASP A 101 23.68 -11.79 10.94
CA ASP A 101 22.41 -11.43 10.33
C ASP A 101 21.33 -12.28 11.00
N GLY A 102 21.02 -11.91 12.25
CA GLY A 102 20.30 -12.72 13.23
C GLY A 102 19.16 -13.48 12.58
N GLY A 103 19.33 -14.80 12.43
CA GLY A 103 18.30 -15.66 11.87
C GLY A 103 16.96 -15.43 12.58
N PRO A 104 15.84 -15.70 11.90
CA PRO A 104 14.53 -15.18 12.27
C PRO A 104 14.21 -15.49 13.73
N THR A 105 14.07 -14.43 14.54
CA THR A 105 13.87 -14.57 15.98
C THR A 105 12.50 -15.12 16.35
N GLY A 106 11.61 -15.33 15.36
CA GLY A 106 10.33 -16.01 15.53
C GLY A 106 9.45 -15.35 16.59
N LEU A 107 9.45 -14.01 16.64
CA LEU A 107 8.72 -13.25 17.64
C LEU A 107 7.20 -13.36 17.40
N PRO A 108 6.39 -13.70 18.43
CA PRO A 108 4.95 -13.82 18.26
C PRO A 108 4.30 -12.48 17.95
N VAL A 109 3.06 -12.52 17.43
CA VAL A 109 2.23 -11.33 17.18
C VAL A 109 2.18 -10.46 18.44
N GLY A 110 2.28 -9.14 18.27
CA GLY A 110 2.31 -8.18 19.38
C GLY A 110 3.69 -7.90 19.97
N SER A 111 4.72 -8.68 19.62
CA SER A 111 6.09 -8.43 20.07
C SER A 111 6.67 -7.15 19.45
N PRO A 112 7.56 -6.43 20.16
CA PRO A 112 8.32 -5.34 19.56
C PRO A 112 9.30 -5.91 18.54
N CYS A 113 9.55 -5.16 17.48
CA CYS A 113 10.42 -5.60 16.39
C CYS A 113 11.03 -4.40 15.66
N THR A 114 12.14 -4.64 14.98
CA THR A 114 12.81 -3.66 14.13
C THR A 114 12.59 -3.96 12.64
N PHE A 115 12.56 -5.25 12.29
CA PHE A 115 12.52 -5.77 10.92
C PHE A 115 11.54 -6.95 10.82
N GLY A 116 11.04 -7.22 9.60
CA GLY A 116 10.01 -8.26 9.37
C GLY A 116 10.48 -9.69 9.66
N ASP A 117 11.73 -10.00 9.38
CA ASP A 117 12.37 -11.30 9.64
C ASP A 117 12.49 -11.64 11.13
N GLU A 118 12.37 -10.65 12.03
CA GLU A 118 12.30 -10.91 13.45
C GLU A 118 11.00 -11.62 13.86
N CYS A 119 9.94 -11.47 13.07
CA CYS A 119 8.59 -11.92 13.38
C CYS A 119 8.37 -13.39 13.00
N LEU A 120 7.47 -14.05 13.74
CA LEU A 120 7.10 -15.43 13.48
C LEU A 120 6.24 -15.53 12.22
N ASP A 121 6.63 -16.42 11.30
CA ASP A 121 5.80 -16.77 10.16
C ASP A 121 4.65 -17.70 10.56
N GLY A 122 3.46 -17.45 9.99
CA GLY A 122 2.26 -18.26 10.13
C GLY A 122 1.80 -18.83 8.79
N ALA A 123 0.49 -18.93 8.60
CA ALA A 123 -0.06 -19.13 7.25
C ALA A 123 0.09 -17.86 6.41
N ALA A 124 0.06 -16.70 7.07
CA ALA A 124 0.51 -15.42 6.53
C ALA A 124 1.93 -15.09 7.03
N PRO A 125 2.79 -14.46 6.20
CA PRO A 125 4.15 -14.11 6.57
C PRO A 125 4.17 -13.08 7.70
N GLY A 126 5.16 -13.21 8.59
CA GLY A 126 5.40 -12.27 9.67
C GLY A 126 5.89 -10.92 9.15
N GLU A 127 5.33 -9.83 9.67
CA GLU A 127 5.67 -8.47 9.28
C GLU A 127 5.91 -7.61 10.52
N CYS A 128 6.94 -6.77 10.46
CA CYS A 128 7.19 -5.77 11.49
C CYS A 128 6.62 -4.43 11.07
N VAL A 129 5.44 -4.08 11.61
CA VAL A 129 4.81 -2.79 11.30
C VAL A 129 5.14 -1.75 12.37
N ARG A 130 5.51 -0.54 11.92
CA ARG A 130 5.68 0.63 12.80
C ARG A 130 4.48 1.57 12.77
N ALA A 131 3.66 1.47 11.72
CA ALA A 131 2.39 2.15 11.60
C ALA A 131 1.42 1.27 10.82
N LEU A 132 0.15 1.28 11.21
CA LEU A 132 -0.92 0.57 10.51
C LEU A 132 -2.23 1.34 10.71
N ILE A 133 -2.79 1.92 9.64
CA ILE A 133 -4.10 2.61 9.61
C ILE A 133 -4.34 3.48 10.87
N GLY A 134 -3.67 4.63 10.95
CA GLY A 134 -3.85 5.57 12.07
C GLY A 134 -3.27 5.10 13.42
N LEU A 135 -2.83 3.85 13.55
CA LEU A 135 -2.07 3.37 14.70
C LEU A 135 -0.57 3.52 14.45
N THR A 136 0.15 3.90 15.49
CA THR A 136 1.61 3.91 15.52
C THR A 136 2.09 2.94 16.58
N PHE A 137 3.11 2.15 16.26
CA PHE A 137 3.71 1.16 17.13
C PHE A 137 5.15 1.61 17.40
N PRO A 138 5.40 2.36 18.50
CA PRO A 138 6.68 3.06 18.73
C PRO A 138 7.91 2.14 18.72
N ASP A 139 7.73 0.89 19.14
CA ASP A 139 8.79 -0.13 19.20
C ASP A 139 8.59 -1.24 18.13
N GLY A 140 7.83 -0.95 17.08
CA GLY A 140 7.36 -1.93 16.11
C GLY A 140 6.34 -2.92 16.68
N TYR A 141 5.70 -3.66 15.80
CA TYR A 141 4.69 -4.65 16.16
C TYR A 141 4.74 -5.80 15.17
N CYS A 142 5.12 -6.98 15.66
CA CYS A 142 5.01 -8.19 14.87
C CYS A 142 3.54 -8.48 14.61
N THR A 143 3.19 -8.62 13.33
CA THR A 143 1.87 -8.98 12.85
C THR A 143 2.01 -9.92 11.67
N ALA A 144 0.89 -10.32 11.06
CA ALA A 144 0.85 -10.90 9.73
C ALA A 144 -0.29 -10.21 8.97
N LEU A 145 -0.04 -9.85 7.72
CA LEU A 145 -1.02 -9.20 6.85
C LEU A 145 -1.69 -10.23 5.94
N GLY A 146 -2.96 -10.04 5.62
CA GLY A 146 -3.71 -10.93 4.71
C GLY A 146 -4.26 -12.20 5.35
N CYS A 147 -4.38 -12.26 6.67
CA CYS A 147 -5.06 -13.36 7.34
C CYS A 147 -6.54 -13.45 6.91
N THR A 148 -7.11 -14.65 6.81
CA THR A 148 -8.53 -14.86 6.51
C THR A 148 -9.33 -15.25 7.75
N ASP A 149 -8.70 -15.96 8.68
CA ASP A 149 -9.23 -16.26 10.00
C ASP A 149 -8.14 -16.31 11.08
N ASP A 150 -8.54 -16.53 12.33
CA ASP A 150 -7.64 -16.52 13.49
C ASP A 150 -6.57 -17.63 13.45
N ALA A 151 -6.81 -18.73 12.72
CA ALA A 151 -5.86 -19.83 12.59
C ALA A 151 -4.72 -19.49 11.62
N ASP A 152 -4.90 -18.49 10.77
CA ASP A 152 -3.85 -18.02 9.85
C ASP A 152 -2.77 -17.22 10.56
N CYS A 153 -3.11 -16.66 11.73
CA CYS A 153 -2.19 -15.82 12.48
C CYS A 153 -1.03 -16.62 13.09
N PRO A 154 0.20 -16.07 13.10
CA PRO A 154 1.33 -16.69 13.80
C PRO A 154 0.99 -16.93 15.27
N GLY A 155 1.26 -18.14 15.77
CA GLY A 155 0.83 -18.60 17.10
C GLY A 155 -0.58 -19.21 17.16
N GLY A 156 -1.40 -19.02 16.11
CA GLY A 156 -2.74 -19.56 16.00
C GLY A 156 -3.80 -18.78 16.80
N SER A 157 -5.02 -19.32 16.79
CA SER A 157 -6.23 -18.61 17.23
C SER A 157 -6.35 -18.36 18.74
N SER A 158 -5.48 -18.95 19.56
CA SER A 158 -5.44 -18.66 21.00
C SER A 158 -4.73 -17.35 21.31
N ASP A 159 -3.74 -16.98 20.50
CA ASP A 159 -2.78 -15.93 20.83
C ASP A 159 -3.03 -14.67 19.98
N ALA A 160 -3.50 -14.85 18.75
CA ALA A 160 -3.78 -13.75 17.84
C ALA A 160 -5.20 -13.82 17.25
N ALA A 161 -5.69 -12.68 16.78
CA ALA A 161 -6.97 -12.52 16.13
C ALA A 161 -6.80 -11.90 14.74
N CYS A 162 -7.50 -12.45 13.76
CA CYS A 162 -7.49 -11.91 12.42
C CYS A 162 -8.55 -10.81 12.26
N VAL A 163 -8.09 -9.57 12.38
CA VAL A 163 -8.94 -8.39 12.46
C VAL A 163 -9.07 -7.69 11.11
N PRO A 164 -10.29 -7.27 10.72
CA PRO A 164 -10.48 -6.51 9.50
C PRO A 164 -9.95 -5.09 9.63
N ALA A 165 -9.38 -4.60 8.54
CA ALA A 165 -8.90 -3.25 8.33
C ALA A 165 -9.45 -2.73 6.99
N ILE A 166 -9.26 -1.45 6.67
CA ILE A 166 -9.71 -0.90 5.39
C ILE A 166 -8.89 -1.53 4.26
N GLY A 167 -9.51 -2.44 3.50
CA GLY A 167 -8.92 -3.07 2.31
C GLY A 167 -8.12 -4.34 2.55
N PHE A 168 -7.79 -4.68 3.80
CA PHE A 168 -7.05 -5.90 4.15
C PHE A 168 -7.38 -6.38 5.57
N ARG A 169 -6.79 -7.49 5.99
CA ARG A 169 -6.91 -8.03 7.35
C ARG A 169 -5.53 -8.23 7.93
N TRP A 170 -5.41 -8.16 9.25
CA TRP A 170 -4.12 -8.29 9.94
C TRP A 170 -4.26 -9.03 11.26
N CYS A 171 -3.17 -9.60 11.74
CA CYS A 171 -3.14 -10.33 13.00
C CYS A 171 -2.80 -9.41 14.17
N ALA A 172 -3.73 -9.31 15.11
CA ALA A 172 -3.56 -8.56 16.34
C ALA A 172 -3.49 -9.51 17.55
N ASP A 173 -2.58 -9.22 18.46
CA ASP A 173 -2.38 -9.93 19.73
C ASP A 173 -3.64 -9.87 20.59
N ARG A 174 -4.09 -11.02 21.09
CA ARG A 174 -5.28 -11.13 21.95
C ARG A 174 -4.93 -10.80 23.38
N CYS A 175 -5.94 -10.39 24.13
CA CYS A 175 -5.79 -10.17 25.56
C CYS A 175 -7.05 -10.52 26.34
N ASP A 176 -6.88 -10.78 27.63
CA ASP A 176 -8.00 -10.95 28.56
C ASP A 176 -8.26 -9.62 29.30
N THR A 177 -9.43 -9.02 29.09
CA THR A 177 -9.80 -7.78 29.81
C THR A 177 -9.90 -7.97 31.33
N ALA A 178 -10.06 -9.21 31.83
CA ALA A 178 -10.02 -9.52 33.26
C ALA A 178 -8.60 -9.57 33.81
N VAL A 179 -7.61 -9.87 32.97
CA VAL A 179 -6.18 -9.95 33.32
C VAL A 179 -5.39 -9.28 32.20
N PRO A 180 -5.39 -7.93 32.12
CA PRO A 180 -4.75 -7.23 31.03
C PRO A 180 -3.26 -7.62 30.98
N ASP A 181 -2.92 -8.36 29.95
CA ASP A 181 -1.62 -8.99 29.68
C ASP A 181 -0.87 -8.30 28.54
N CYS A 182 -1.40 -7.17 28.07
CA CYS A 182 -0.74 -6.35 27.08
C CYS A 182 0.61 -5.81 27.55
N ARG A 183 1.53 -5.66 26.60
CA ARG A 183 2.82 -5.01 26.82
C ARG A 183 2.64 -3.57 27.29
N THR A 184 3.66 -3.01 27.94
CA THR A 184 3.60 -1.63 28.44
C THR A 184 3.32 -0.65 27.30
N GLY A 185 2.37 0.29 27.51
CA GLY A 185 1.92 1.23 26.48
C GLY A 185 0.79 0.70 25.59
N TYR A 186 0.30 -0.52 25.83
CA TYR A 186 -0.80 -1.13 25.10
C TYR A 186 -1.96 -1.39 26.05
N VAL A 187 -3.16 -1.16 25.57
CA VAL A 187 -4.39 -1.39 26.34
C VAL A 187 -5.15 -2.53 25.69
N CYS A 188 -5.64 -3.43 26.53
CA CYS A 188 -6.51 -4.50 26.11
C CYS A 188 -7.89 -3.92 25.74
N VAL A 189 -8.22 -3.78 24.46
CA VAL A 189 -9.47 -3.16 24.00
C VAL A 189 -10.37 -4.16 23.28
N ASP A 190 -11.68 -4.07 23.53
CA ASP A 190 -12.70 -4.73 22.73
C ASP A 190 -13.16 -3.73 21.66
N PRO A 191 -12.72 -3.86 20.40
CA PRO A 191 -12.95 -2.84 19.38
C PRO A 191 -14.43 -2.70 18.99
N ASP A 192 -15.22 -3.77 19.06
CA ASP A 192 -16.62 -3.69 18.63
C ASP A 192 -17.58 -3.44 19.79
N SER A 193 -17.24 -3.81 21.03
CA SER A 193 -18.09 -3.69 22.25
C SER A 193 -19.51 -4.31 22.16
N ILE A 194 -19.89 -4.83 20.99
CA ILE A 194 -21.24 -5.26 20.58
C ILE A 194 -21.17 -6.72 20.07
N GLY A 195 -19.99 -7.24 19.78
CA GLY A 195 -19.78 -8.58 19.20
C GLY A 195 -18.88 -9.48 20.05
N PRO A 196 -18.77 -10.78 19.71
CA PRO A 196 -17.86 -11.73 20.35
C PRO A 196 -16.41 -11.59 19.84
N VAL A 197 -16.03 -10.42 19.30
CA VAL A 197 -14.64 -10.22 18.87
C VAL A 197 -13.74 -10.28 20.10
N PRO A 198 -12.58 -10.93 19.98
CA PRO A 198 -11.62 -10.98 21.07
C PRO A 198 -11.14 -9.57 21.39
N SER A 199 -10.82 -9.34 22.67
CA SER A 199 -10.10 -8.13 23.05
C SER A 199 -8.66 -8.22 22.53
N LEU A 200 -8.11 -7.07 22.13
CA LEU A 200 -6.84 -6.95 21.43
C LEU A 200 -5.89 -6.02 22.19
N CYS A 201 -4.60 -6.31 22.14
CA CYS A 201 -3.56 -5.39 22.61
C CYS A 201 -3.23 -4.37 21.52
N LEU A 202 -3.74 -3.14 21.68
CA LEU A 202 -3.49 -2.03 20.77
C LEU A 202 -2.83 -0.85 21.51
N PRO A 203 -2.02 -0.01 20.82
CA PRO A 203 -1.40 1.18 21.41
C PRO A 203 -2.40 2.35 21.51
N VAL A 204 -3.55 2.07 22.13
CA VAL A 204 -4.66 3.01 22.30
C VAL A 204 -4.84 3.36 23.77
N CYS A 205 -5.65 4.36 24.05
CA CYS A 205 -5.98 4.77 25.41
C CYS A 205 -7.50 4.88 25.61
N ARG A 206 -7.97 4.82 26.85
CA ARG A 206 -9.36 5.11 27.22
C ARG A 206 -9.45 6.40 28.00
N ASP A 207 -8.44 6.66 28.83
CA ASP A 207 -8.25 7.90 29.57
C ASP A 207 -6.76 8.20 29.80
N ASP A 208 -6.46 9.36 30.38
CA ASP A 208 -5.08 9.80 30.66
C ASP A 208 -4.29 8.84 31.55
N GLY A 209 -4.98 7.99 32.32
CA GLY A 209 -4.35 6.98 33.18
C GLY A 209 -3.74 5.81 32.41
N ASP A 210 -4.18 5.56 31.18
CA ASP A 210 -3.58 4.58 30.28
C ASP A 210 -2.28 5.09 29.64
N CYS A 211 -2.03 6.40 29.72
CA CYS A 211 -0.92 7.05 29.06
C CYS A 211 0.34 7.15 29.92
N PRO A 212 1.54 7.03 29.32
CA PRO A 212 2.80 7.34 29.99
C PRO A 212 2.79 8.76 30.59
N THR A 213 3.61 8.97 31.64
CA THR A 213 3.72 10.29 32.28
C THR A 213 4.12 11.36 31.27
N GLY A 214 3.32 12.44 31.15
CA GLY A 214 3.54 13.53 30.20
C GLY A 214 2.65 13.45 28.95
N GLN A 215 1.90 12.36 28.80
CA GLN A 215 0.93 12.19 27.73
C GLN A 215 -0.51 12.29 28.24
N THR A 216 -1.42 12.67 27.35
CA THR A 216 -2.87 12.72 27.54
C THR A 216 -3.54 11.86 26.48
N CYS A 217 -4.64 11.23 26.85
CA CYS A 217 -5.43 10.44 25.94
C CYS A 217 -6.21 11.35 24.99
N ASP A 218 -5.89 11.31 23.70
CA ASP A 218 -6.65 11.99 22.67
C ASP A 218 -7.85 11.15 22.28
N THR A 219 -8.96 11.36 23.00
CA THR A 219 -10.24 10.68 22.71
C THR A 219 -10.93 11.22 21.45
N THR A 220 -10.36 12.21 20.76
CA THR A 220 -10.89 12.71 19.48
C THR A 220 -10.29 11.97 18.28
N ALA A 221 -9.13 11.34 18.46
CA ALA A 221 -8.58 10.40 17.50
C ALA A 221 -9.44 9.13 17.43
N SER A 222 -9.50 8.52 16.24
CA SER A 222 -10.20 7.26 16.01
C SER A 222 -9.22 6.22 15.44
N PRO A 223 -8.67 5.31 16.26
CA PRO A 223 -8.96 5.11 17.69
C PRO A 223 -8.25 6.13 18.60
N PRO A 224 -8.67 6.29 19.87
CA PRO A 224 -7.99 7.16 20.83
C PRO A 224 -6.54 6.73 21.09
N ILE A 225 -5.60 7.69 21.09
CA ILE A 225 -4.17 7.42 21.29
C ILE A 225 -3.55 8.37 22.31
N CYS A 226 -2.50 7.91 22.99
CA CYS A 226 -1.75 8.75 23.92
C CYS A 226 -0.85 9.74 23.18
N ARG A 227 -0.88 11.02 23.58
CA ARG A 227 -0.13 12.11 22.94
C ARG A 227 0.50 13.03 23.96
N GLU A 228 1.68 13.58 23.69
CA GLU A 228 2.27 14.60 24.58
C GLU A 228 1.52 15.93 24.48
N THR A 229 1.34 16.62 25.61
CA THR A 229 0.59 17.89 25.68
C THR A 229 1.38 19.09 25.16
N ALA A 230 2.72 18.97 25.09
CA ALA A 230 3.65 19.98 24.58
C ALA A 230 4.29 19.53 23.26
N ALA A 231 3.58 18.71 22.50
CA ALA A 231 4.10 18.00 21.36
C ALA A 231 4.31 18.89 20.13
N ALA A 232 5.08 18.35 19.19
CA ALA A 232 5.59 19.06 18.04
C ALA A 232 4.46 19.38 17.04
N ALA A 233 4.56 20.56 16.41
CA ALA A 233 3.63 21.05 15.39
C ALA A 233 3.71 20.22 14.09
N ASN A 234 2.73 20.39 13.20
CA ASN A 234 2.80 19.77 11.88
C ASN A 234 4.08 20.20 11.14
N GLY A 235 4.79 19.23 10.55
CA GLY A 235 6.07 19.38 9.89
C GLY A 235 7.32 19.26 10.78
N ALA A 236 7.15 19.29 12.10
CA ALA A 236 8.26 19.05 13.02
C ALA A 236 8.68 17.56 13.01
N ALA A 237 9.96 17.32 13.29
CA ALA A 237 10.49 15.98 13.45
C ALA A 237 9.93 15.31 14.72
N CYS A 238 9.74 14.00 14.66
CA CYS A 238 9.29 13.17 15.78
C CYS A 238 10.03 11.82 15.76
N ALA A 239 10.14 11.10 16.87
CA ALA A 239 10.57 9.69 16.87
C ALA A 239 9.38 8.71 16.92
N GLY A 240 8.20 9.20 17.30
CA GLY A 240 6.95 8.45 17.33
C GLY A 240 5.75 9.37 17.61
N SER A 241 4.52 8.85 17.44
CA SER A 241 3.30 9.68 17.46
C SER A 241 3.02 10.37 18.78
N ALA A 242 3.62 9.91 19.87
CA ALA A 242 3.57 10.59 21.15
C ALA A 242 4.20 11.98 21.10
N GLU A 243 5.23 12.20 20.27
CA GLU A 243 5.93 13.47 20.15
C GLU A 243 5.17 14.49 19.30
N CYS A 244 4.02 14.13 18.71
CA CYS A 244 3.22 15.00 17.84
C CYS A 244 1.97 15.54 18.53
N ALA A 245 1.63 16.79 18.21
CA ALA A 245 0.50 17.51 18.80
C ALA A 245 -0.84 16.78 18.63
N VAL A 246 -1.80 17.13 19.49
CA VAL A 246 -3.14 16.51 19.51
C VAL A 246 -3.81 16.65 18.15
N GLY A 247 -4.12 15.52 17.50
CA GLY A 247 -4.59 15.47 16.11
C GLY A 247 -3.52 15.17 15.04
N SER A 248 -2.22 15.16 15.36
CA SER A 248 -1.14 14.94 14.39
C SER A 248 -0.42 13.60 14.59
N SER A 249 -0.35 12.70 13.62
CA SER A 249 0.42 11.45 13.75
C SER A 249 1.88 11.63 13.33
N CYS A 250 2.80 10.97 14.03
CA CYS A 250 4.18 10.86 13.57
C CYS A 250 4.23 9.83 12.47
N VAL A 251 4.48 10.28 11.25
CA VAL A 251 4.64 9.37 10.14
C VAL A 251 6.11 9.08 9.99
N PRO A 252 6.54 7.84 10.26
CA PRO A 252 7.95 7.51 10.24
C PRO A 252 8.46 7.69 8.82
N GLU A 253 9.70 8.15 8.73
CA GLU A 253 10.24 8.56 7.46
C GLU A 253 10.39 7.40 6.47
N ASN A 254 10.41 6.16 6.98
CA ASN A 254 10.42 4.94 6.19
C ASN A 254 9.04 4.38 5.81
N SER A 255 7.95 5.10 6.09
CA SER A 255 6.62 4.57 5.73
C SER A 255 6.42 4.61 4.22
N SER A 256 6.03 3.49 3.64
CA SER A 256 5.62 3.39 2.22
C SER A 256 4.42 4.27 1.89
N PHE A 257 3.63 4.64 2.91
CA PHE A 257 2.40 5.44 2.77
C PHE A 257 2.68 6.94 2.58
N VAL A 258 3.82 7.41 3.08
CA VAL A 258 4.21 8.82 3.09
C VAL A 258 5.70 8.82 2.81
N GLY A 259 6.06 8.99 1.53
CA GLY A 259 7.43 8.94 1.03
C GLY A 259 8.37 10.03 1.54
N VAL A 260 8.34 10.36 2.83
CA VAL A 260 9.16 11.39 3.46
C VAL A 260 10.30 10.70 4.19
N TRP A 261 11.35 10.30 3.50
CA TRP A 261 12.48 9.63 4.16
C TRP A 261 13.52 10.61 4.72
N PRO A 262 14.42 10.19 5.63
CA PRO A 262 15.17 11.14 6.45
C PRO A 262 16.08 12.03 5.63
N ALA A 263 15.77 13.32 5.65
CA ALA A 263 16.69 14.33 5.18
C ALA A 263 17.90 14.43 6.12
N SER A 264 17.77 14.20 7.43
CA SER A 264 18.91 14.19 8.39
C SER A 264 18.56 13.61 9.76
N GLY A 265 19.34 12.64 10.26
CA GLY A 265 19.35 12.24 11.68
C GLY A 265 18.84 10.82 12.00
N PRO A 266 18.80 10.44 13.30
CA PRO A 266 18.32 9.12 13.74
C PRO A 266 16.90 8.84 13.23
N PRO A 267 16.46 7.56 13.16
CA PRO A 267 15.15 7.19 12.61
C PRO A 267 14.06 8.02 13.27
N GLY A 268 13.54 8.98 12.52
CA GLY A 268 12.47 9.86 12.92
C GLY A 268 11.32 9.76 11.94
N GLY A 269 10.26 10.48 12.23
CA GLY A 269 9.11 10.77 11.41
C GLY A 269 8.94 12.28 11.26
N ILE A 270 7.85 12.64 10.60
CA ILE A 270 7.31 14.00 10.56
C ILE A 270 5.91 13.98 11.18
N CYS A 271 5.59 14.97 12.02
CA CYS A 271 4.24 15.14 12.51
C CYS A 271 3.35 15.64 11.37
N ILE A 272 2.30 14.90 11.02
CA ILE A 272 1.29 15.34 10.04
C ILE A 272 -0.10 15.21 10.65
N GLN A 273 -1.06 15.98 10.17
CA GLN A 273 -2.46 15.90 10.59
C GLN A 273 -3.32 15.71 9.35
N GLU A 274 -4.29 14.81 9.40
CA GLU A 274 -5.28 14.70 8.32
C GLU A 274 -6.14 15.97 8.29
N CYS A 275 -6.47 16.42 7.09
CA CYS A 275 -7.28 17.61 6.89
C CYS A 275 -8.02 17.56 5.55
N LEU A 276 -9.09 18.31 5.48
CA LEU A 276 -9.82 18.67 4.28
C LEU A 276 -9.77 20.19 4.04
N THR A 277 -9.44 20.97 5.08
CA THR A 277 -9.30 22.42 5.04
C THR A 277 -8.16 22.89 5.93
N ASP A 278 -7.59 24.07 5.65
CA ASP A 278 -6.56 24.70 6.50
C ASP A 278 -7.04 24.90 7.96
N SER A 279 -8.34 25.04 8.18
CA SER A 279 -8.90 25.23 9.51
C SER A 279 -8.77 23.99 10.40
N GLU A 280 -8.58 22.82 9.80
CA GLU A 280 -8.35 21.56 10.50
C GLU A 280 -6.88 21.36 10.86
N CYS A 281 -5.95 22.15 10.31
CA CYS A 281 -4.53 22.16 10.69
C CYS A 281 -4.31 22.89 12.02
N THR A 282 -4.95 22.42 13.09
CA THR A 282 -4.95 23.04 14.41
C THR A 282 -3.56 23.10 15.04
N ASN A 283 -2.64 22.24 14.60
CA ASN A 283 -1.25 22.21 15.05
C ASN A 283 -0.30 22.96 14.11
N GLY A 284 -0.83 23.92 13.35
CA GLY A 284 -0.11 24.69 12.35
C GLY A 284 -0.01 23.98 11.00
N GLY A 285 0.55 24.68 10.02
CA GLY A 285 0.69 24.18 8.66
C GLY A 285 -0.40 24.63 7.69
N SER A 286 -0.31 24.12 6.48
CA SER A 286 -1.29 24.27 5.41
C SER A 286 -1.80 22.91 5.00
N CYS A 287 -3.11 22.82 4.76
CA CYS A 287 -3.75 21.60 4.31
C CYS A 287 -3.48 21.42 2.82
N VAL A 288 -2.86 20.30 2.48
CA VAL A 288 -2.59 19.88 1.10
C VAL A 288 -3.55 18.73 0.80
N VAL A 289 -4.61 19.01 0.03
CA VAL A 289 -5.70 18.09 -0.26
C VAL A 289 -5.56 17.51 -1.66
N VAL A 290 -5.60 16.19 -1.80
CA VAL A 290 -5.80 15.51 -3.08
C VAL A 290 -7.28 15.46 -3.40
N CYS A 291 -7.62 15.93 -4.60
CA CYS A 291 -8.93 15.71 -5.19
C CYS A 291 -8.87 14.40 -6.00
N ALA A 292 -9.83 13.50 -5.77
CA ALA A 292 -9.81 12.17 -6.37
C ALA A 292 -10.29 12.16 -7.83
N ASP A 293 -10.84 13.27 -8.34
CA ASP A 293 -11.46 13.35 -9.66
C ASP A 293 -10.48 13.87 -10.72
N GLN A 294 -10.35 13.12 -11.81
CA GLN A 294 -9.49 13.50 -12.95
C GLN A 294 -10.15 14.53 -13.88
N ASN A 295 -11.23 15.19 -13.46
CA ASN A 295 -12.08 15.99 -14.34
C ASN A 295 -12.21 17.46 -13.93
N SER A 296 -11.40 17.92 -12.98
CA SER A 296 -11.32 19.33 -12.65
C SER A 296 -10.82 20.12 -13.86
N THR A 297 -11.70 21.00 -14.35
CA THR A 297 -11.28 22.02 -15.32
C THR A 297 -10.63 23.14 -14.51
N PRO A 298 -9.42 23.62 -14.89
CA PRO A 298 -8.73 24.65 -14.12
C PRO A 298 -9.65 25.84 -13.78
N GLY A 299 -9.94 26.04 -12.49
CA GLY A 299 -10.73 27.17 -11.97
C GLY A 299 -12.22 26.89 -11.66
N ALA A 300 -12.67 25.63 -11.64
CA ALA A 300 -13.93 25.21 -11.02
C ALA A 300 -13.61 24.48 -9.71
N ASP A 301 -14.30 24.83 -8.62
CA ASP A 301 -14.03 24.45 -7.21
C ASP A 301 -13.34 23.08 -7.08
N ASP A 302 -12.04 23.11 -6.78
CA ASP A 302 -11.11 22.11 -7.31
C ASP A 302 -11.25 20.70 -6.67
N CYS A 303 -12.10 20.51 -5.65
CA CYS A 303 -12.51 19.19 -5.14
C CYS A 303 -14.03 19.09 -4.81
N ASP A 304 -14.89 19.89 -5.48
CA ASP A 304 -16.36 19.89 -5.32
C ASP A 304 -16.99 19.88 -6.72
N ASP A 305 -17.05 18.70 -7.34
CA ASP A 305 -17.56 18.55 -8.71
C ASP A 305 -19.09 18.42 -8.77
N ASP A 306 -19.73 18.09 -7.63
CA ASP A 306 -21.17 17.89 -7.54
C ASP A 306 -21.95 19.18 -7.25
N GLY A 307 -21.23 20.28 -6.98
CA GLY A 307 -21.79 21.60 -6.69
C GLY A 307 -22.44 21.67 -5.30
N THR A 308 -22.16 20.70 -4.42
CA THR A 308 -22.55 20.73 -3.03
C THR A 308 -21.41 21.23 -2.17
N ALA A 309 -21.58 22.44 -1.64
CA ALA A 309 -20.57 23.09 -0.82
C ALA A 309 -19.89 22.14 0.19
N GLY A 310 -18.65 21.78 -0.12
CA GLY A 310 -17.84 20.87 0.68
C GLY A 310 -16.92 20.01 -0.20
N PRO A 311 -15.88 19.41 0.37
CA PRO A 311 -15.02 18.49 -0.35
C PRO A 311 -15.76 17.19 -0.69
N ASP A 312 -15.49 16.64 -1.88
CA ASP A 312 -16.10 15.42 -2.38
C ASP A 312 -15.90 14.22 -1.43
N PRO A 313 -16.83 13.24 -1.41
CA PRO A 313 -16.65 11.99 -0.68
C PRO A 313 -15.46 11.20 -1.26
N GLY A 314 -14.29 11.37 -0.68
CA GLY A 314 -13.03 10.77 -1.16
C GLY A 314 -11.85 11.73 -1.18
N ALA A 315 -12.09 13.04 -1.01
CA ALA A 315 -11.02 13.99 -0.75
C ALA A 315 -10.27 13.60 0.54
N SER A 316 -8.95 13.67 0.49
CA SER A 316 -8.10 13.47 1.65
C SER A 316 -6.94 14.44 1.57
N GLY A 317 -6.51 14.96 2.70
CA GLY A 317 -5.42 15.91 2.75
C GLY A 317 -4.59 15.76 4.01
N ILE A 318 -3.41 16.37 3.96
CA ILE A 318 -2.44 16.36 5.04
C ILE A 318 -1.96 17.77 5.33
N CYS A 319 -1.84 18.11 6.61
CA CYS A 319 -1.24 19.35 7.08
C CYS A 319 0.28 19.23 7.05
N LEU A 320 0.92 20.07 6.25
CA LEU A 320 2.38 20.20 6.17
C LEU A 320 2.81 21.57 6.72
N GLU A 321 4.06 21.69 7.19
CA GLU A 321 4.60 22.98 7.64
C GLU A 321 4.50 24.01 6.51
N ALA A 322 3.72 25.06 6.75
CA ALA A 322 3.56 26.16 5.82
C ALA A 322 4.83 27.02 5.81
N CYS A 323 5.18 27.54 4.65
CA CYS A 323 6.36 28.38 4.48
C CYS A 323 6.09 29.56 3.56
N ASP A 324 7.05 30.49 3.48
CA ASP A 324 7.02 31.62 2.56
C ASP A 324 8.07 31.39 1.48
N LEU A 325 7.67 31.28 0.21
CA LEU A 325 8.60 31.08 -0.91
C LEU A 325 9.67 32.18 -1.03
N THR A 326 9.42 33.35 -0.46
CA THR A 326 10.38 34.45 -0.45
C THR A 326 11.44 34.32 0.64
N ASP A 327 11.24 33.41 1.59
CA ASP A 327 12.18 33.09 2.66
C ASP A 327 12.61 31.60 2.59
N PRO A 328 13.72 31.27 1.91
CA PRO A 328 14.21 29.90 1.83
C PRO A 328 14.62 29.32 3.20
N ALA A 329 14.74 30.14 4.25
CA ALA A 329 14.97 29.69 5.62
C ALA A 329 13.66 29.49 6.42
N ALA A 330 12.49 29.61 5.77
CA ALA A 330 11.19 29.42 6.41
C ALA A 330 10.98 27.99 6.92
N CYS A 331 11.67 27.01 6.32
CA CYS A 331 11.62 25.63 6.78
C CYS A 331 12.60 25.42 7.92
N ALA A 332 12.09 25.09 9.11
CA ALA A 332 12.92 24.90 10.29
C ALA A 332 13.87 23.68 10.16
N ARG A 333 13.50 22.71 9.31
CA ARG A 333 14.19 21.44 9.17
C ARG A 333 15.33 21.51 8.15
N THR A 334 16.49 20.97 8.52
CA THR A 334 17.64 20.86 7.61
C THR A 334 17.36 19.87 6.49
N GLY A 335 17.69 20.24 5.25
CA GLY A 335 17.41 19.44 4.05
C GLY A 335 15.99 19.61 3.51
N TYR A 336 15.22 20.57 4.04
CA TYR A 336 13.91 20.95 3.53
C TYR A 336 13.96 22.35 2.91
N ALA A 337 13.16 22.57 1.87
CA ALA A 337 12.99 23.86 1.22
C ALA A 337 11.50 24.18 1.05
N CYS A 338 11.20 25.47 1.01
CA CYS A 338 9.85 25.92 0.75
C CYS A 338 9.51 25.73 -0.73
N ARG A 339 8.44 24.99 -1.02
CA ARG A 339 7.97 24.72 -2.38
C ARG A 339 6.47 24.94 -2.49
N ALA A 340 6.04 25.47 -3.63
CA ALA A 340 4.64 25.46 -4.00
C ALA A 340 4.29 24.04 -4.48
N ILE A 341 3.44 23.34 -3.73
CA ILE A 341 2.82 22.10 -4.18
C ILE A 341 1.44 22.44 -4.74
N GLY A 342 1.04 21.74 -5.80
CA GLY A 342 -0.38 21.62 -6.15
C GLY A 342 -0.88 22.50 -7.27
N GLU A 343 -0.26 22.43 -8.44
CA GLU A 343 -0.90 22.92 -9.67
C GLU A 343 -2.24 22.20 -9.96
N ASN A 344 -2.43 20.98 -9.41
CA ASN A 344 -3.66 20.17 -9.51
C ASN A 344 -4.44 20.05 -8.17
N LEU A 345 -4.14 20.88 -7.16
CA LEU A 345 -4.88 20.91 -5.88
C LEU A 345 -5.78 22.16 -5.81
N SER A 346 -6.45 22.40 -4.68
CA SER A 346 -7.25 23.61 -4.39
C SER A 346 -6.45 24.92 -4.28
N GLY A 347 -5.63 25.17 -5.30
CA GLY A 347 -4.61 26.20 -5.44
C GLY A 347 -3.23 25.79 -4.91
N PRO A 348 -2.15 26.43 -5.40
CA PRO A 348 -0.81 26.18 -4.91
C PRO A 348 -0.71 26.49 -3.40
N ARG A 349 0.00 25.63 -2.68
CA ARG A 349 0.30 25.78 -1.25
C ARG A 349 1.81 25.77 -1.05
N ASP A 350 2.30 26.78 -0.35
CA ASP A 350 3.71 26.90 -0.02
C ASP A 350 3.99 26.10 1.25
N VAL A 351 4.62 24.95 1.09
CA VAL A 351 4.91 24.03 2.19
C VAL A 351 6.37 23.57 2.18
N CYS A 352 6.87 23.18 3.35
CA CYS A 352 8.20 22.65 3.52
C CYS A 352 8.26 21.20 3.06
N THR A 353 9.07 20.93 2.05
CA THR A 353 9.30 19.58 1.51
C THR A 353 10.79 19.29 1.41
N VAL A 354 11.15 18.04 1.11
CA VAL A 354 12.56 17.66 0.97
C VAL A 354 13.19 18.47 -0.18
N ASP A 355 14.34 19.07 0.08
CA ASP A 355 15.04 19.84 -0.94
C ASP A 355 15.90 18.96 -1.84
N CYS A 356 15.29 18.37 -2.87
CA CYS A 356 16.04 17.58 -3.85
C CYS A 356 17.05 18.38 -4.67
N ALA A 357 16.97 19.71 -4.72
CA ALA A 357 17.86 20.50 -5.58
C ALA A 357 19.26 20.69 -4.97
N GLU A 358 19.35 20.74 -3.65
CA GLU A 358 20.61 21.01 -2.92
C GLU A 358 21.19 19.78 -2.22
N GLY A 359 20.73 18.58 -2.58
CA GLY A 359 21.14 17.34 -1.91
C GLY A 359 20.57 17.24 -0.51
N GLY A 360 19.28 17.59 -0.34
CA GLY A 360 18.56 17.55 0.93
C GLY A 360 18.59 16.19 1.62
N CYS A 361 18.91 15.12 0.90
CA CYS A 361 19.22 13.81 1.46
C CYS A 361 20.63 13.82 2.05
N THR A 362 20.73 14.02 3.37
CA THR A 362 22.03 14.00 4.05
C THR A 362 22.49 12.59 4.43
N ILE A 363 21.66 11.57 4.26
CA ILE A 363 22.09 10.18 4.46
C ILE A 363 23.07 9.80 3.32
N PRO A 364 24.30 9.37 3.64
CA PRO A 364 25.26 8.97 2.63
C PRO A 364 24.72 7.84 1.73
N GLY A 365 24.81 8.05 0.42
CA GLY A 365 24.36 7.08 -0.58
C GLY A 365 22.89 7.19 -0.96
N TRP A 366 22.10 8.01 -0.29
CA TRP A 366 20.69 8.21 -0.63
C TRP A 366 20.55 9.28 -1.71
N GLU A 367 19.59 9.06 -2.60
CA GLU A 367 19.22 9.95 -3.69
C GLU A 367 17.89 10.61 -3.40
N CYS A 368 17.73 11.85 -3.85
CA CYS A 368 16.45 12.54 -3.78
C CYS A 368 15.70 12.28 -5.08
N ASP A 369 14.61 11.55 -5.00
CA ASP A 369 13.66 11.40 -6.09
C ASP A 369 12.66 12.57 -6.02
N PRO A 370 12.75 13.59 -6.90
CA PRO A 370 11.84 14.72 -6.90
C PRO A 370 10.43 14.36 -7.40
N SER A 371 10.29 13.19 -8.03
CA SER A 371 9.07 12.66 -8.63
C SER A 371 8.24 11.90 -7.62
N ALA A 372 8.92 11.23 -6.68
CA ALA A 372 8.31 10.56 -5.57
C ALA A 372 7.54 11.54 -4.67
N GLY A 373 6.27 11.20 -4.41
CA GLY A 373 5.32 12.00 -3.66
C GLY A 373 4.47 11.15 -2.70
N PHE A 374 3.61 11.82 -1.93
CA PHE A 374 2.75 11.19 -0.93
C PHE A 374 1.52 10.55 -1.60
N GLY A 375 1.63 9.32 -2.08
CA GLY A 375 0.51 8.72 -2.82
C GLY A 375 0.04 9.63 -3.96
N SER A 376 -1.26 9.71 -4.21
CA SER A 376 -1.86 10.59 -5.23
C SER A 376 -1.67 12.10 -5.01
N LEU A 377 -0.89 12.56 -4.01
CA LEU A 377 -0.34 13.92 -3.98
C LEU A 377 0.79 14.01 -5.02
N GLU A 378 0.36 13.94 -6.28
CA GLU A 378 1.24 13.99 -7.44
C GLU A 378 1.98 15.35 -7.43
N TYR A 379 3.30 15.27 -7.66
CA TYR A 379 4.26 16.35 -7.90
C TYR A 379 4.92 17.04 -6.69
N GLY A 380 6.23 16.80 -6.57
CA GLY A 380 7.20 17.85 -6.21
C GLY A 380 7.61 17.95 -4.75
N ALA A 381 7.02 17.13 -3.86
CA ALA A 381 7.47 17.07 -2.47
C ALA A 381 8.89 16.50 -2.35
N GLY A 382 9.25 15.57 -3.23
CA GLY A 382 10.53 14.88 -3.21
C GLY A 382 10.64 13.87 -2.07
N ARG A 383 11.35 12.77 -2.33
CA ARG A 383 11.63 11.69 -1.39
C ARG A 383 13.11 11.41 -1.36
N CYS A 384 13.70 11.28 -0.17
CA CYS A 384 15.00 10.63 -0.04
C CYS A 384 14.82 9.11 -0.14
N GLN A 385 15.68 8.40 -0.84
CA GLN A 385 15.65 6.94 -0.80
C GLN A 385 17.04 6.39 -1.09
N PRO A 386 17.38 5.18 -0.64
CA PRO A 386 18.50 4.50 -1.26
C PRO A 386 18.25 4.41 -2.78
N PRO A 387 19.29 4.38 -3.62
CA PRO A 387 19.14 4.23 -5.05
C PRO A 387 18.35 2.94 -5.32
N PHE A 388 17.45 2.98 -6.30
CA PHE A 388 16.72 1.78 -6.65
C PHE A 388 17.68 0.72 -7.19
N GLU A 389 17.69 -0.44 -6.55
CA GLU A 389 18.48 -1.56 -7.03
C GLU A 389 17.76 -2.17 -8.24
N ALA A 390 18.28 -1.92 -9.44
CA ALA A 390 17.68 -2.38 -10.70
C ALA A 390 17.37 -3.89 -10.74
N ALA A 391 18.11 -4.70 -9.97
CA ALA A 391 17.89 -6.14 -9.85
C ALA A 391 16.61 -6.49 -9.06
N ASP A 392 16.13 -5.58 -8.19
CA ASP A 392 14.91 -5.76 -7.41
C ASP A 392 13.66 -5.57 -8.28
N LEU A 393 13.75 -4.91 -9.45
CA LEU A 393 12.60 -4.66 -10.30
C LEU A 393 11.86 -5.95 -10.69
N GLY A 394 10.58 -6.04 -10.35
CA GLY A 394 9.78 -7.23 -10.60
C GLY A 394 10.01 -8.39 -9.63
N GLN A 395 10.94 -8.27 -8.67
CA GLN A 395 11.18 -9.30 -7.66
C GLN A 395 10.05 -9.34 -6.64
N ALA A 396 9.91 -10.51 -6.00
CA ALA A 396 8.94 -10.71 -4.93
C ALA A 396 9.29 -9.81 -3.74
N CYS A 397 8.26 -9.26 -3.09
CA CYS A 397 8.45 -8.35 -1.98
C CYS A 397 7.25 -8.40 -1.05
N SER A 398 7.46 -7.91 0.17
CA SER A 398 6.40 -7.78 1.17
C SER A 398 6.15 -6.30 1.49
N PHE A 399 5.11 -6.02 2.28
CA PHE A 399 4.69 -4.64 2.55
C PHE A 399 5.82 -3.76 3.12
N THR A 400 6.75 -4.35 3.88
CA THR A 400 7.86 -3.62 4.52
C THR A 400 9.25 -4.04 4.04
N SER A 401 9.36 -5.02 3.13
CA SER A 401 10.66 -5.61 2.78
C SER A 401 10.77 -6.02 1.30
N GLY A 402 12.00 -6.16 0.82
CA GLY A 402 12.30 -6.74 -0.50
C GLY A 402 12.52 -5.74 -1.65
N CYS A 403 12.32 -4.43 -1.45
CA CYS A 403 12.53 -3.41 -2.50
C CYS A 403 13.48 -2.30 -2.02
N THR A 404 14.77 -2.41 -2.34
CA THR A 404 15.72 -1.35 -1.99
C THR A 404 15.53 -0.17 -2.93
N GLY A 405 15.13 0.97 -2.37
CA GLY A 405 14.97 2.24 -3.12
C GLY A 405 13.71 2.31 -3.99
N GLY A 406 12.77 1.37 -3.79
CA GLY A 406 11.54 1.29 -4.55
C GLY A 406 10.32 1.05 -3.66
N THR A 407 9.18 0.82 -4.30
CA THR A 407 7.92 0.55 -3.61
C THR A 407 7.49 -0.88 -3.87
N CYS A 408 7.14 -1.61 -2.80
CA CYS A 408 6.49 -2.91 -2.96
C CYS A 408 5.01 -2.72 -3.26
N LEU A 409 4.57 -3.15 -4.45
CA LEU A 409 3.17 -3.40 -4.75
C LEU A 409 2.76 -4.72 -4.08
N ALA A 410 2.53 -4.67 -2.77
CA ALA A 410 2.25 -5.87 -1.97
C ALA A 410 0.94 -6.56 -2.39
N GLU A 411 0.92 -7.89 -2.30
CA GLU A 411 -0.27 -8.70 -2.60
C GLU A 411 -1.48 -8.28 -1.77
N ALA A 412 -1.27 -7.99 -0.49
CA ALA A 412 -2.31 -7.59 0.44
C ALA A 412 -3.07 -6.30 0.04
N TYR A 413 -2.49 -5.46 -0.83
CA TYR A 413 -3.10 -4.20 -1.25
C TYR A 413 -3.59 -4.24 -2.70
N LEU A 414 -2.77 -4.76 -3.62
CA LEU A 414 -3.05 -4.73 -5.06
C LEU A 414 -3.39 -6.09 -5.67
N GLY A 415 -3.31 -7.17 -4.89
CA GLY A 415 -3.47 -8.52 -5.40
C GLY A 415 -2.35 -8.94 -6.35
N ALA A 416 -1.20 -8.27 -6.32
CA ALA A 416 -0.03 -8.67 -7.10
C ALA A 416 0.56 -9.97 -6.50
N PRO A 417 0.55 -11.11 -7.21
CA PRO A 417 0.96 -12.41 -6.64
C PRO A 417 2.38 -12.35 -6.09
N GLY A 418 2.56 -12.58 -4.79
CA GLY A 418 3.83 -12.50 -4.05
C GLY A 418 4.47 -11.11 -3.92
N GLY A 419 3.71 -10.04 -4.24
CA GLY A 419 4.14 -8.63 -4.21
C GLY A 419 5.23 -8.27 -5.23
N THR A 420 5.23 -7.09 -5.84
CA THR A 420 6.27 -6.73 -6.84
C THR A 420 6.97 -5.42 -6.54
N CYS A 421 8.30 -5.39 -6.63
CA CYS A 421 9.03 -4.14 -6.54
C CYS A 421 8.87 -3.34 -7.82
N ILE A 422 8.48 -2.09 -7.64
CA ILE A 422 8.42 -1.09 -8.69
C ILE A 422 9.29 0.11 -8.34
N GLU A 423 9.72 0.80 -9.38
CA GLU A 423 10.27 2.14 -9.32
C GLU A 423 9.28 3.09 -9.98
N GLU A 424 9.12 4.30 -9.43
CA GLU A 424 8.30 5.34 -10.07
C GLU A 424 9.08 5.94 -11.23
N CYS A 425 8.41 6.31 -12.32
CA CYS A 425 9.04 6.91 -13.48
C CYS A 425 8.20 8.06 -14.02
N LEU A 426 8.84 9.09 -14.57
CA LEU A 426 8.14 10.22 -15.17
C LEU A 426 7.99 10.03 -16.69
N GLY A 427 6.87 10.48 -17.24
CA GLY A 427 6.74 10.82 -18.67
C GLY A 427 6.30 9.69 -19.60
N GLY A 428 5.90 8.52 -19.07
CA GLY A 428 5.32 7.43 -19.85
C GLY A 428 6.23 6.86 -20.94
N LEU A 429 5.63 6.13 -21.89
CA LEU A 429 6.36 5.44 -22.96
C LEU A 429 7.13 6.43 -23.84
N GLY A 430 8.46 6.47 -23.68
CA GLY A 430 9.36 7.30 -24.48
C GLY A 430 9.92 8.54 -23.78
N SER A 431 9.69 8.69 -22.48
CA SER A 431 10.38 9.71 -21.69
C SER A 431 11.88 9.41 -21.56
N SER A 432 12.62 10.46 -21.22
CA SER A 432 14.05 10.37 -20.95
C SER A 432 14.38 9.93 -19.52
N ASP A 433 13.39 9.74 -18.65
CA ASP A 433 13.60 9.14 -17.32
C ASP A 433 13.57 7.63 -17.48
N PRO A 434 14.74 6.99 -17.57
CA PRO A 434 14.81 5.62 -17.96
C PRO A 434 14.56 4.76 -16.73
N CYS A 435 13.47 4.00 -16.76
CA CYS A 435 13.43 2.77 -16.02
C CYS A 435 14.72 1.95 -16.26
N PRO A 436 15.11 1.06 -15.34
CA PRO A 436 16.27 0.20 -15.51
C PRO A 436 16.34 -0.47 -16.88
N THR A 437 17.55 -0.83 -17.34
CA THR A 437 17.68 -1.44 -18.66
C THR A 437 16.85 -2.72 -18.75
N GLY A 438 15.95 -2.79 -19.73
CA GLY A 438 15.04 -3.93 -19.93
C GLY A 438 13.65 -3.75 -19.32
N SER A 439 13.33 -2.60 -18.74
CA SER A 439 11.97 -2.28 -18.27
C SER A 439 11.34 -1.10 -19.00
N TYR A 440 10.05 -0.92 -18.77
CA TYR A 440 9.24 0.11 -19.42
C TYR A 440 8.47 0.92 -18.38
N CYS A 441 8.36 2.23 -18.63
CA CYS A 441 7.54 3.11 -17.82
C CYS A 441 6.07 3.00 -18.26
N LEU A 442 5.23 2.35 -17.46
CA LEU A 442 3.79 2.34 -17.68
C LEU A 442 3.15 3.53 -16.97
N ALA A 443 2.89 4.61 -17.71
CA ALA A 443 2.16 5.76 -17.17
C ALA A 443 0.75 5.38 -16.72
N ARG A 444 0.35 5.83 -15.53
CA ARG A 444 -1.06 6.05 -15.22
C ARG A 444 -1.49 7.39 -15.82
N GLY A 445 -2.80 7.57 -16.03
CA GLY A 445 -3.33 8.88 -16.43
C GLY A 445 -2.99 9.90 -15.34
N GLY A 446 -1.98 10.74 -15.58
CA GLY A 446 -1.39 11.61 -14.55
C GLY A 446 0.15 11.73 -14.56
N GLU A 447 0.82 11.50 -15.70
CA GLU A 447 2.30 11.58 -15.95
C GLU A 447 3.24 10.67 -15.14
N ILE A 448 2.86 10.22 -13.93
CA ILE A 448 3.63 9.24 -13.15
C ILE A 448 3.29 7.83 -13.62
N GLY A 449 4.33 7.09 -13.98
CA GLY A 449 4.25 5.68 -14.29
C GLY A 449 4.95 4.82 -13.25
N SER A 450 4.83 3.52 -13.44
CA SER A 450 5.62 2.53 -12.73
C SER A 450 6.50 1.80 -13.73
N CYS A 451 7.78 1.65 -13.38
CA CYS A 451 8.68 0.78 -14.09
C CYS A 451 8.21 -0.66 -13.90
N VAL A 452 8.03 -1.36 -15.02
CA VAL A 452 7.70 -2.79 -15.03
C VAL A 452 8.72 -3.55 -15.87
N PRO A 453 9.11 -4.77 -15.47
CA PRO A 453 10.02 -5.59 -16.26
C PRO A 453 9.43 -5.86 -17.66
N GLY A 454 10.25 -5.67 -18.68
CA GLY A 454 9.95 -6.15 -20.02
C GLY A 454 10.06 -7.67 -20.13
N CYS A 455 9.39 -8.25 -21.11
CA CYS A 455 9.41 -9.69 -21.32
C CYS A 455 9.26 -10.06 -22.80
N THR A 456 9.61 -11.31 -23.11
CA THR A 456 9.43 -11.93 -24.42
C THR A 456 8.10 -12.68 -24.44
N PRO A 457 7.20 -12.42 -25.40
CA PRO A 457 5.95 -13.17 -25.53
C PRO A 457 6.18 -14.68 -25.61
N GLY A 458 5.53 -15.43 -24.71
CA GLY A 458 5.68 -16.88 -24.57
C GLY A 458 7.00 -17.33 -23.93
N GLY A 459 7.82 -16.41 -23.43
CA GLY A 459 9.04 -16.68 -22.69
C GLY A 459 8.80 -16.98 -21.21
N THR A 460 9.90 -17.23 -20.49
CA THR A 460 9.93 -17.45 -19.03
C THR A 460 10.56 -16.27 -18.30
N ASP A 461 10.49 -15.08 -18.90
CA ASP A 461 11.08 -13.86 -18.33
C ASP A 461 10.30 -13.39 -17.09
N CYS A 462 9.02 -13.74 -17.01
CA CYS A 462 8.18 -13.44 -15.86
C CYS A 462 8.24 -14.57 -14.82
N ARG A 463 8.16 -14.18 -13.54
CA ARG A 463 8.11 -15.08 -12.39
C ARG A 463 6.80 -15.87 -12.35
N ASP A 464 6.73 -16.88 -11.47
CA ASP A 464 5.51 -17.65 -11.27
C ASP A 464 4.35 -16.75 -10.79
N GLY A 465 3.13 -17.02 -11.28
CA GLY A 465 1.97 -16.15 -11.07
C GLY A 465 1.95 -14.88 -11.93
N TRP A 466 2.89 -14.71 -12.85
CA TRP A 466 2.98 -13.56 -13.77
C TRP A 466 3.09 -14.02 -15.21
N ALA A 467 2.55 -13.23 -16.14
CA ALA A 467 2.59 -13.53 -17.56
C ALA A 467 3.12 -12.35 -18.36
N CYS A 468 3.72 -12.67 -19.50
CA CYS A 468 4.16 -11.68 -20.44
C CYS A 468 2.97 -11.19 -21.27
N GLU A 469 2.49 -9.99 -20.96
CA GLU A 469 1.32 -9.37 -21.58
C GLU A 469 1.71 -8.15 -22.39
N ARG A 470 1.02 -7.96 -23.52
CA ARG A 470 1.22 -6.79 -24.36
C ARG A 470 0.39 -5.61 -23.85
N VAL A 471 1.06 -4.62 -23.28
CA VAL A 471 0.45 -3.36 -22.86
C VAL A 471 0.76 -2.29 -23.91
N VAL A 472 -0.25 -1.94 -24.70
CA VAL A 472 -0.15 -1.00 -25.83
C VAL A 472 0.80 -1.52 -26.92
N ILE A 473 2.08 -1.18 -26.85
CA ILE A 473 3.12 -1.56 -27.83
C ILE A 473 4.33 -2.26 -27.21
N VAL A 474 4.34 -2.46 -25.89
CA VAL A 474 5.43 -3.12 -25.16
C VAL A 474 4.94 -4.41 -24.52
N ASP A 475 5.82 -5.39 -24.45
CA ASP A 475 5.57 -6.67 -23.79
C ASP A 475 6.19 -6.61 -22.38
N VAL A 476 5.36 -6.73 -21.34
CA VAL A 476 5.72 -6.51 -19.94
C VAL A 476 5.16 -7.59 -19.03
N CYS A 477 5.83 -7.87 -17.91
CA CYS A 477 5.34 -8.82 -16.92
C CYS A 477 4.17 -8.21 -16.13
N MET A 478 2.99 -8.82 -16.25
CA MET A 478 1.77 -8.44 -15.54
C MET A 478 1.28 -9.59 -14.64
N PRO A 479 0.55 -9.28 -13.55
CA PRO A 479 -0.11 -10.29 -12.71
C PRO A 479 -0.96 -11.25 -13.56
N ALA A 480 -0.76 -12.55 -13.40
CA ALA A 480 -1.44 -13.59 -14.15
C ALA A 480 -1.51 -14.91 -13.36
N CYS A 481 -1.93 -14.84 -12.10
CA CYS A 481 -2.12 -16.06 -11.32
C CYS A 481 -3.13 -17.00 -12.01
N THR A 482 -2.83 -18.28 -11.96
CA THR A 482 -3.56 -19.41 -12.55
C THR A 482 -3.85 -20.51 -11.52
N SER A 483 -3.24 -20.43 -10.34
CA SER A 483 -3.52 -21.29 -9.20
C SER A 483 -3.53 -20.48 -7.91
N ASN A 484 -4.22 -21.02 -6.90
CA ASN A 484 -4.25 -20.45 -5.56
C ASN A 484 -2.87 -20.47 -4.89
N ASP A 485 -2.03 -21.46 -5.19
CA ASP A 485 -0.69 -21.60 -4.59
C ASP A 485 0.30 -20.50 -5.02
N GLN A 486 -0.05 -19.71 -6.04
CA GLN A 486 0.73 -18.55 -6.50
C GLN A 486 0.44 -17.28 -5.68
N CYS A 487 -0.53 -17.32 -4.78
CA CYS A 487 -0.93 -16.21 -3.92
C CYS A 487 -0.58 -16.51 -2.47
N ASP A 488 -0.02 -15.53 -1.76
CA ASP A 488 0.28 -15.62 -0.32
C ASP A 488 -1.00 -15.87 0.48
N ASN A 489 -2.12 -15.26 0.09
CA ASN A 489 -3.44 -15.51 0.68
C ASN A 489 -4.17 -16.75 0.14
N ARG A 490 -3.51 -17.54 -0.71
CA ARG A 490 -4.04 -18.73 -1.38
C ARG A 490 -5.33 -18.50 -2.17
N CYS A 491 -5.50 -17.31 -2.72
CA CYS A 491 -6.73 -16.94 -3.41
C CYS A 491 -6.44 -16.18 -4.70
N CYS A 492 -6.30 -16.89 -5.81
CA CYS A 492 -6.27 -16.25 -7.12
C CYS A 492 -7.70 -15.96 -7.59
N ARG A 493 -7.97 -14.73 -8.04
CA ARG A 493 -9.33 -14.29 -8.41
C ARG A 493 -9.87 -15.10 -9.59
N ALA A 494 -11.09 -15.59 -9.45
CA ALA A 494 -11.80 -16.28 -10.52
C ALA A 494 -12.30 -15.35 -11.65
N ASP A 495 -12.14 -14.03 -11.52
CA ASP A 495 -12.57 -13.03 -12.52
C ASP A 495 -11.66 -12.97 -13.77
N GLY A 496 -10.56 -13.74 -13.77
CA GLY A 496 -9.60 -13.77 -14.87
C GLY A 496 -8.67 -12.56 -14.93
N SER A 497 -8.66 -11.70 -13.90
CA SER A 497 -7.74 -10.56 -13.81
C SER A 497 -6.28 -10.97 -13.64
N GLY A 498 -6.03 -12.22 -13.22
CA GLY A 498 -4.67 -12.67 -12.89
C GLY A 498 -4.14 -12.12 -11.56
N THR A 499 -5.00 -11.48 -10.76
CA THR A 499 -4.64 -10.92 -9.45
C THR A 499 -5.14 -11.81 -8.31
N CYS A 500 -4.43 -11.80 -7.19
CA CYS A 500 -4.85 -12.42 -5.94
C CYS A 500 -5.95 -11.58 -5.27
N ASN A 501 -6.86 -12.22 -4.53
CA ASN A 501 -7.88 -11.51 -3.76
C ASN A 501 -7.41 -11.30 -2.31
N PRO A 502 -7.03 -10.07 -1.91
CA PRO A 502 -6.60 -9.80 -0.54
C PRO A 502 -7.67 -10.08 0.52
N ALA A 503 -8.95 -10.14 0.13
CA ALA A 503 -10.04 -10.49 1.04
C ALA A 503 -10.26 -12.01 1.20
N GLY A 504 -9.60 -12.84 0.39
CA GLY A 504 -9.75 -14.30 0.43
C GLY A 504 -11.12 -14.82 -0.01
N THR A 505 -11.95 -14.00 -0.67
CA THR A 505 -13.25 -14.43 -1.22
C THR A 505 -13.12 -14.78 -2.71
N ASP A 506 -14.03 -15.58 -3.26
CA ASP A 506 -14.12 -15.79 -4.72
C ASP A 506 -12.84 -16.35 -5.40
N CYS A 507 -12.15 -17.26 -4.70
CA CYS A 507 -10.98 -17.97 -5.22
C CYS A 507 -11.37 -19.01 -6.28
N MET A 508 -10.42 -19.38 -7.14
CA MET A 508 -10.57 -20.46 -8.13
C MET A 508 -10.72 -21.85 -7.53
#